data_AF-A0A1H3EFE3-F1
#
_entry.id   AF-A0A1H3EFE3-F1
#
_cell.length_a   1.000
_cell.length_b   1.000
_cell.length_c   1.000
_cell.angle_alpha   90.00
_cell.angle_beta   90.00
_cell.angle_gamma   90.00
#
_symmetry.space_group_name_H-M   'P 1'
#
loop_
_entity.id
_entity.type
_entity.pdbx_description
1 polymer ?
#
loop_
_entity_poly.entity_id
_entity_poly.type
_entity_poly.pdbx_seq_one_letter_code
_entity_poly.pdbx_strand_id
1 'polypeptide(L)'
;MPEYDSQTIHELERLLTVSPFDQQLRLRLATALYAQACAACSVTRDGKLVMTTQAQRDTCGRAAWRVLELQVADPALVQAATELQREVREGDDWIWHPRGTGTLLTAVVVLAGLALVSIMVRADDFVLAGVAAALSSALLAFVVLRFRRQSWRIRAEQAQTSIWEHGI
;
A
#
# COMPACT_ATOMS: atom_id res chain seq x y z
N MET A 1 -4.88 15.47 -21.98
CA MET A 1 -5.93 15.43 -20.95
C MET A 1 -6.03 16.82 -20.35
N PRO A 2 -7.24 17.39 -20.17
CA PRO A 2 -7.38 18.64 -19.44
C PRO A 2 -6.87 18.45 -18.01
N GLU A 3 -5.98 19.34 -17.58
CA GLU A 3 -5.43 19.36 -16.23
C GLU A 3 -6.51 19.95 -15.31
N TYR A 4 -7.11 19.11 -14.48
CA TYR A 4 -8.11 19.55 -13.51
C TYR A 4 -7.39 19.97 -12.23
N ASP A 5 -7.33 21.28 -11.97
CA ASP A 5 -6.87 21.79 -10.68
C ASP A 5 -7.88 21.46 -9.57
N SER A 6 -7.37 21.31 -8.35
CA SER A 6 -8.09 21.15 -7.08
C SER A 6 -9.28 22.10 -6.92
N GLN A 7 -9.17 23.35 -7.41
CA GLN A 7 -10.26 24.32 -7.38
C GLN A 7 -11.47 23.87 -8.21
N THR A 8 -11.24 23.27 -9.39
CA THR A 8 -12.31 22.78 -10.26
C THR A 8 -13.06 21.62 -9.63
N ILE A 9 -12.35 20.72 -8.94
CA ILE A 9 -12.96 19.59 -8.23
C ILE A 9 -13.84 20.11 -7.10
N HIS A 10 -13.36 21.06 -6.29
CA HIS A 10 -14.15 21.66 -5.23
C HIS A 10 -15.39 22.40 -5.74
N GLU A 11 -15.27 23.10 -6.88
CA GLU A 11 -16.42 23.74 -7.52
C GLU A 11 -17.47 22.70 -7.96
N LEU A 12 -17.04 21.62 -8.62
CA LEU A 12 -17.92 20.54 -9.04
C LEU A 12 -18.59 19.84 -7.85
N GLU A 13 -17.88 19.61 -6.74
CA GLU A 13 -18.46 19.08 -5.50
C GLU A 13 -19.53 20.01 -4.91
N ARG A 14 -19.26 21.32 -4.91
CA ARG A 14 -20.21 22.33 -4.45
C ARG A 14 -21.45 22.36 -5.32
N LEU A 15 -21.30 22.33 -6.64
CA LEU A 15 -22.42 22.30 -7.59
C LEU A 15 -23.26 21.02 -7.42
N LEU A 16 -22.61 19.87 -7.21
CA LEU A 16 -23.31 18.61 -6.97
C LEU A 16 -24.09 18.61 -5.64
N THR A 17 -23.63 19.35 -4.64
CA THR A 17 -24.38 19.54 -3.38
C THR A 17 -25.72 20.25 -3.62
N VAL A 18 -25.77 21.18 -4.58
CA VAL A 18 -27.00 21.90 -4.97
C VAL A 18 -27.89 21.04 -5.88
N SER A 19 -27.31 20.16 -6.70
CA SER A 19 -28.03 19.33 -7.67
C SER A 19 -27.53 17.88 -7.67
N PRO A 20 -27.87 17.08 -6.63
CA PRO A 20 -27.25 15.77 -6.39
C PRO A 20 -27.59 14.68 -7.42
N PHE A 21 -28.67 14.86 -8.18
CA PHE A 21 -29.13 13.90 -9.18
C PHE A 21 -28.70 14.26 -10.61
N ASP A 22 -27.94 15.34 -10.79
CA ASP A 22 -27.42 15.73 -12.10
C ASP A 22 -26.32 14.75 -12.55
N GLN A 23 -26.67 13.91 -13.52
CA GLN A 23 -25.78 12.89 -14.07
C GLN A 23 -24.57 13.49 -14.80
N GLN A 24 -24.72 14.65 -15.44
CA GLN A 24 -23.61 15.30 -16.15
C GLN A 24 -22.61 15.87 -15.15
N LEU A 25 -23.07 16.48 -14.06
CA LEU A 25 -22.19 16.95 -12.98
C LEU A 25 -21.44 15.79 -12.32
N ARG A 26 -22.12 14.68 -12.03
CA ARG A 26 -21.48 13.47 -11.50
C ARG A 26 -20.40 12.93 -12.42
N LEU A 27 -20.69 12.85 -13.73
CA LEU A 27 -19.72 12.39 -14.72
C LEU A 27 -18.51 13.32 -14.79
N ARG A 28 -18.72 14.64 -14.85
CA ARG A 28 -17.63 15.63 -14.88
C ARG A 28 -16.74 15.55 -13.65
N LEU A 29 -17.35 15.44 -12.46
CA LEU A 29 -16.61 15.27 -11.21
C LEU A 29 -15.83 13.96 -11.20
N ALA A 30 -16.43 12.86 -11.64
CA ALA A 30 -15.76 11.57 -11.71
C ALA A 30 -14.55 11.60 -12.67
N THR A 31 -14.70 12.22 -13.85
CA THR A 31 -13.59 12.39 -14.80
C THR A 31 -12.48 13.26 -14.21
N ALA A 32 -12.83 14.35 -13.51
CA ALA A 32 -11.85 15.23 -12.88
C ALA A 32 -11.06 14.52 -11.77
N LEU A 33 -11.75 13.75 -10.91
CA LEU A 33 -11.13 12.94 -9.86
C LEU A 33 -10.19 11.87 -10.44
N TYR A 34 -10.61 11.18 -11.50
CA TYR A 34 -9.75 10.20 -12.16
C TYR A 34 -8.51 10.84 -12.79
N ALA A 35 -8.68 12.00 -13.44
CA ALA A 35 -7.55 12.76 -13.98
C ALA A 35 -6.57 13.21 -12.89
N GLN A 36 -7.08 13.67 -11.73
CA GLN A 36 -6.25 14.00 -10.57
C GLN A 36 -5.47 12.78 -10.05
N ALA A 37 -6.10 11.62 -9.98
CA ALA A 37 -5.43 10.39 -9.59
C ALA A 37 -4.29 10.01 -10.57
N CYS A 38 -4.54 10.13 -11.87
CA CYS A 38 -3.50 9.90 -12.88
C CYS A 38 -2.33 10.89 -12.75
N ALA A 39 -2.62 12.17 -12.53
CA ALA A 39 -1.60 13.21 -12.35
C ALA A 39 -0.81 13.05 -11.04
N ALA A 40 -1.39 12.41 -10.02
CA ALA A 40 -0.69 12.12 -8.78
C ALA A 40 0.36 11.01 -8.95
N CYS A 41 0.14 10.04 -9.85
CA CYS A 41 1.05 8.93 -10.06
C CYS A 41 2.38 9.37 -10.70
N SER A 42 3.45 8.67 -10.35
CA SER A 42 4.72 8.78 -11.08
C SER A 42 4.67 7.98 -12.38
N VAL A 43 5.47 8.36 -13.37
CA VAL A 43 5.52 7.69 -14.69
C VAL A 43 6.84 6.94 -14.82
N THR A 44 6.76 5.64 -15.14
CA THR A 44 7.96 4.85 -15.48
C THR A 44 8.44 5.14 -16.91
N ARG A 45 9.66 4.72 -17.25
CA ARG A 45 10.21 4.82 -18.61
C ARG A 45 9.34 4.14 -19.69
N ASP A 46 8.57 3.13 -19.30
CA ASP A 46 7.64 2.42 -20.19
C ASP A 46 6.26 3.11 -20.26
N GLY A 47 6.11 4.30 -19.69
CA GLY A 47 4.87 5.07 -19.65
C GLY A 47 3.81 4.53 -18.68
N LYS A 48 4.18 3.65 -17.74
CA LYS A 48 3.23 3.12 -16.75
C LYS A 48 3.12 4.05 -15.56
N LEU A 49 1.89 4.32 -15.13
CA LEU A 49 1.60 5.03 -13.89
C LEU A 49 1.87 4.13 -12.69
N VAL A 50 2.62 4.62 -11.72
CA VAL A 50 2.99 3.91 -10.50
C VAL A 50 2.87 4.82 -9.28
N MET A 51 2.30 4.29 -8.19
CA MET A 51 2.24 4.98 -6.90
C MET A 51 3.48 4.63 -6.07
N THR A 52 4.36 5.61 -5.87
CA THR A 52 5.66 5.41 -5.22
C THR A 52 5.73 5.97 -3.80
N THR A 53 4.78 6.84 -3.44
CA THR A 53 4.67 7.45 -2.11
C THR A 53 3.32 7.13 -1.46
N GLN A 54 3.26 7.26 -0.12
CA GLN A 54 1.99 7.12 0.61
C GLN A 54 0.98 8.20 0.21
N ALA A 55 1.45 9.44 -0.02
CA ALA A 55 0.58 10.55 -0.40
C ALA A 55 -0.12 10.32 -1.76
N GLN A 56 0.59 9.73 -2.72
CA GLN A 56 0.02 9.32 -4.01
C GLN A 56 -1.05 8.25 -3.82
N ARG A 57 -0.77 7.23 -3.02
CA ARG A 57 -1.73 6.15 -2.71
C ARG A 57 -2.98 6.68 -2.04
N ASP A 58 -2.84 7.56 -1.07
CA ASP A 58 -3.96 8.16 -0.37
C ASP A 58 -4.81 9.02 -1.32
N THR A 59 -4.17 9.76 -2.23
CA THR A 59 -4.86 10.57 -3.25
C THR A 59 -5.61 9.70 -4.24
N CYS A 60 -4.95 8.70 -4.83
CA CYS A 60 -5.56 7.74 -5.75
C CYS A 60 -6.69 6.94 -5.09
N GLY A 61 -6.50 6.51 -3.84
CA GLY A 61 -7.49 5.77 -3.07
C GLY A 61 -8.75 6.60 -2.79
N ARG A 62 -8.59 7.86 -2.35
CA ARG A 62 -9.72 8.79 -2.15
C ARG A 62 -10.46 9.07 -3.46
N ALA A 63 -9.73 9.37 -4.53
CA ALA A 63 -10.32 9.64 -5.84
C ALA A 63 -11.10 8.43 -6.37
N ALA A 64 -10.51 7.23 -6.35
CA ALA A 64 -11.15 5.99 -6.79
C ALA A 64 -12.43 5.70 -5.98
N TRP A 65 -12.35 5.81 -4.66
CA TRP A 65 -13.52 5.61 -3.80
C TRP A 65 -14.64 6.61 -4.13
N ARG A 66 -14.29 7.88 -4.30
CA ARG A 66 -15.26 8.93 -4.62
C ARG A 66 -15.90 8.75 -5.99
N VAL A 67 -15.14 8.35 -7.01
CA VAL A 67 -15.67 8.01 -8.35
C VAL A 67 -16.71 6.90 -8.27
N LEU A 68 -16.44 5.83 -7.49
CA LEU A 68 -17.37 4.72 -7.32
C LEU A 68 -18.64 5.14 -6.56
N GLU A 69 -18.52 6.05 -5.58
CA GLU A 69 -19.65 6.60 -4.84
C GLU A 69 -20.58 7.46 -5.72
N LEU A 70 -20.05 8.11 -6.76
CA LEU A 70 -20.84 8.93 -7.69
C LEU A 70 -21.79 8.10 -8.58
N GLN A 71 -21.61 6.77 -8.65
CA GLN A 71 -22.48 5.85 -9.41
C GLN A 71 -22.76 6.34 -10.84
N VAL A 72 -21.71 6.75 -11.54
CA VAL A 72 -21.80 7.25 -12.93
C VAL A 72 -22.11 6.10 -13.89
N ALA A 73 -22.86 6.39 -14.95
CA ALA A 73 -23.25 5.40 -15.96
C ALA A 73 -22.15 5.09 -17.00
N ASP A 74 -20.92 5.58 -16.80
CA ASP A 74 -19.77 5.31 -17.67
C ASP A 74 -19.04 4.03 -17.20
N PRO A 75 -19.20 2.90 -17.91
CA PRO A 75 -18.62 1.62 -17.48
C PRO A 75 -17.08 1.62 -17.53
N ALA A 76 -16.48 2.37 -18.46
CA ALA A 76 -15.02 2.43 -18.58
C ALA A 76 -14.41 3.15 -17.37
N LEU A 77 -15.05 4.26 -16.95
CA LEU A 77 -14.61 5.02 -15.78
C LEU A 77 -14.81 4.23 -14.47
N VAL A 78 -15.93 3.52 -14.34
CA VAL A 78 -16.20 2.64 -13.18
C VAL A 78 -15.19 1.50 -13.12
N GLN A 79 -14.87 0.87 -14.26
CA GLN A 79 -13.85 -0.18 -14.32
C GLN A 79 -12.48 0.38 -13.91
N ALA A 80 -12.07 1.51 -14.48
CA ALA A 80 -10.78 2.13 -14.17
C ALA A 80 -10.66 2.51 -12.68
N ALA A 81 -11.72 3.06 -12.09
CA ALA A 81 -11.75 3.37 -10.65
C ALA A 81 -11.71 2.10 -9.78
N THR A 82 -12.38 1.02 -10.21
CA THR A 82 -12.35 -0.27 -9.51
C THR A 82 -10.94 -0.89 -9.54
N GLU A 83 -10.28 -0.86 -10.70
CA GLU A 83 -8.92 -1.34 -10.86
C GLU A 83 -7.94 -0.54 -10.01
N LEU A 84 -8.06 0.80 -10.00
CA LEU A 84 -7.25 1.67 -9.16
C LEU A 84 -7.47 1.41 -7.67
N GLN A 85 -8.72 1.24 -7.24
CA GLN A 85 -9.03 0.91 -5.85
C GLN A 85 -8.47 -0.46 -5.45
N ARG A 86 -8.52 -1.44 -6.35
CA ARG A 86 -7.91 -2.75 -6.15
C ARG A 86 -6.40 -2.64 -6.00
N GLU A 87 -5.73 -1.90 -6.87
CA GLU A 87 -4.27 -1.69 -6.81
C GLU A 87 -3.84 -1.02 -5.48
N VAL A 88 -4.61 -0.02 -5.02
CA VAL A 88 -4.39 0.59 -3.71
C VAL A 88 -4.54 -0.48 -2.61
N ARG A 89 -5.63 -1.25 -2.59
CA ARG A 89 -5.84 -2.28 -1.55
C ARG A 89 -4.79 -3.39 -1.54
N GLU A 90 -4.44 -3.93 -2.70
CA GLU A 90 -3.39 -4.95 -2.83
C GLU A 90 -2.02 -4.45 -2.35
N GLY A 91 -1.79 -3.15 -2.46
CA GLY A 91 -0.57 -2.51 -1.96
C GLY A 91 -0.49 -2.47 -0.43
N ASP A 92 -1.62 -2.44 0.28
CA ASP A 92 -1.69 -2.33 1.74
C ASP A 92 -1.37 -3.65 2.45
N ASP A 93 -1.34 -4.75 1.69
CA ASP A 93 -0.95 -6.04 2.19
C ASP A 93 0.50 -6.04 2.66
N TRP A 94 0.67 -6.49 3.90
CA TRP A 94 1.96 -6.59 4.53
C TRP A 94 2.58 -7.95 4.25
N ILE A 95 3.60 -7.94 3.39
CA ILE A 95 4.33 -9.14 2.99
C ILE A 95 5.67 -9.23 3.73
N TRP A 96 6.11 -10.46 4.00
CA TRP A 96 7.43 -10.71 4.54
C TRP A 96 8.44 -10.64 3.40
N HIS A 97 9.37 -9.69 3.46
CA HIS A 97 10.38 -9.49 2.42
C HIS A 97 11.78 -9.40 3.03
N PRO A 98 12.38 -10.55 3.38
CA PRO A 98 13.72 -10.59 3.93
C PRO A 98 14.72 -10.25 2.82
N ARG A 99 15.31 -9.05 2.88
CA ARG A 99 16.48 -8.76 2.04
C ARG A 99 17.64 -9.63 2.50
N GLY A 100 18.17 -10.49 1.61
CA GLY A 100 19.45 -11.23 1.70
C GLY A 100 19.87 -11.77 3.08
N THR A 101 20.34 -10.88 3.95
CA THR A 101 20.78 -11.19 5.32
C THR A 101 19.64 -11.51 6.30
N GLY A 102 18.40 -11.12 6.03
CA GLY A 102 17.25 -11.34 6.93
C GLY A 102 16.88 -12.82 7.13
N THR A 103 17.00 -13.64 6.08
CA THR A 103 16.78 -15.10 6.17
C THR A 103 17.86 -15.77 7.01
N LEU A 104 19.14 -15.41 6.80
CA LEU A 104 20.27 -15.89 7.60
C LEU A 104 20.12 -15.52 9.07
N LEU A 105 19.77 -14.26 9.37
CA LEU A 105 19.58 -13.81 10.75
C LEU A 105 18.43 -14.54 11.44
N THR A 106 17.33 -14.77 10.72
CA THR A 106 16.19 -15.55 11.23
C THR A 106 16.61 -16.99 11.51
N ALA A 107 17.35 -17.63 10.59
CA ALA A 107 17.86 -18.98 10.77
C ALA A 107 18.81 -19.08 11.98
N VAL A 108 19.71 -18.11 12.17
CA VAL A 108 20.62 -18.05 13.32
C VAL A 108 19.85 -17.89 14.62
N VAL A 109 18.84 -17.02 14.68
CA VAL A 109 17.99 -16.83 15.88
C VAL A 109 17.24 -18.12 16.22
N VAL A 110 16.67 -18.80 15.22
CA VAL A 110 15.96 -20.07 15.42
C VAL A 110 16.91 -21.15 15.94
N LEU A 111 18.09 -21.32 15.31
CA LEU A 111 19.08 -22.31 15.71
C LEU A 111 19.64 -22.05 17.12
N ALA A 112 19.93 -20.79 17.44
CA ALA A 112 20.40 -20.40 18.76
C ALA A 112 19.34 -20.65 19.84
N GLY A 113 18.08 -20.30 19.57
CA GLY A 113 16.97 -20.58 20.48
C GLY A 113 16.79 -22.09 20.72
N LEU A 114 16.87 -22.90 19.67
CA LEU A 114 16.74 -24.36 19.77
C LEU A 114 17.88 -24.99 20.59
N ALA A 115 19.11 -24.52 20.37
CA ALA A 115 20.28 -24.95 21.13
C ALA A 115 20.17 -24.59 22.61
N LEU A 116 19.73 -23.36 22.93
CA LEU A 116 19.59 -22.90 24.31
C LEU A 116 18.55 -23.73 25.08
N VAL A 117 17.39 -23.99 24.47
CA VAL A 117 16.34 -24.84 25.07
C VAL A 117 16.86 -26.25 25.32
N SER A 118 17.61 -26.82 24.37
CA SER A 118 18.17 -28.18 24.48
C SER A 118 19.16 -28.32 25.65
N ILE A 119 19.96 -27.26 25.91
CA ILE A 119 20.90 -27.22 27.03
C ILE A 119 20.15 -27.10 28.36
N MET A 120 19.10 -26.28 28.43
CA MET A 120 18.37 -26.05 29.67
C MET A 120 17.50 -27.23 30.11
N VAL A 121 16.89 -27.95 29.17
CA VAL A 121 16.14 -29.19 29.49
C VAL A 121 17.06 -30.24 30.13
N ARG A 122 18.33 -30.30 29.75
CA ARG A 122 19.31 -31.21 30.35
C ARG A 122 19.73 -30.82 31.77
N ALA A 123 19.45 -29.61 32.20
CA ALA A 123 19.85 -29.08 33.51
C ALA A 123 18.72 -29.16 34.57
N ASP A 124 17.57 -29.76 34.25
CA ASP A 124 16.37 -29.87 35.12
C ASP A 124 15.81 -28.52 35.65
N ASP A 125 16.21 -27.39 35.06
CA ASP A 125 15.70 -26.06 35.39
C ASP A 125 14.55 -25.65 34.45
N PHE A 126 13.35 -26.12 34.80
CA PHE A 126 12.13 -25.86 34.02
C PHE A 126 11.72 -24.38 34.00
N VAL A 127 12.06 -23.61 35.05
CA VAL A 127 11.75 -22.19 35.12
C VAL A 127 12.58 -21.43 34.10
N LEU A 128 13.89 -21.70 34.07
CA LEU A 128 14.81 -21.06 33.13
C LEU A 128 14.49 -21.47 31.68
N ALA A 129 14.14 -22.74 31.45
CA ALA A 129 13.69 -23.22 30.14
C ALA A 129 12.43 -22.48 29.65
N GLY A 130 11.47 -22.22 30.53
CA GLY A 130 10.26 -21.44 30.21
C GLY A 130 10.58 -20.00 29.81
N VAL A 131 11.47 -19.32 30.55
CA VAL A 131 11.92 -17.96 30.24
C VAL A 131 12.66 -17.91 28.90
N ALA A 132 13.55 -18.86 28.64
CA ALA A 132 14.28 -18.96 27.38
C ALA A 132 13.36 -19.18 26.17
N ALA A 133 12.35 -20.03 26.31
CA ALA A 133 11.35 -20.26 25.27
C ALA A 133 10.52 -19.00 24.99
N ALA A 134 10.09 -18.29 26.03
CA ALA A 134 9.36 -17.04 25.90
C ALA A 134 10.19 -15.95 25.21
N LEU A 135 11.45 -15.76 25.62
CA LEU A 135 12.38 -14.81 24.99
C LEU A 135 12.67 -15.15 23.53
N SER A 136 12.88 -16.42 23.22
CA SER A 136 13.12 -16.87 21.84
C SER A 136 11.91 -16.59 20.95
N SER A 137 10.70 -16.83 21.47
CA SER A 137 9.45 -16.55 20.77
C SER A 137 9.23 -15.05 20.55
N ALA A 138 9.51 -14.23 21.57
CA ALA A 138 9.42 -12.77 21.49
C ALA A 138 10.43 -12.20 20.48
N LEU A 139 11.66 -12.73 20.47
CA LEU A 139 12.70 -12.31 19.53
C LEU A 139 12.33 -12.69 18.09
N LEU A 140 11.80 -13.90 17.86
CA LEU A 140 11.31 -14.32 16.55
C LEU A 140 10.15 -13.45 16.09
N ALA A 141 9.18 -13.17 16.96
CA ALA A 141 8.07 -12.26 16.67
C ALA A 141 8.58 -10.86 16.31
N PHE A 142 9.53 -10.33 17.08
CA PHE A 142 10.17 -9.05 16.79
C PHE A 142 10.85 -9.04 15.42
N VAL A 143 11.62 -10.07 15.08
CA VAL A 143 12.28 -10.23 13.78
C VAL A 143 11.24 -10.25 12.65
N VAL A 144 10.20 -11.08 12.76
CA VAL A 144 9.14 -11.19 11.74
C VAL A 144 8.44 -9.85 11.53
N LEU A 145 8.06 -9.17 12.61
CA LEU A 145 7.42 -7.85 12.54
C LEU A 145 8.35 -6.79 11.96
N ARG A 146 9.65 -6.84 12.29
CA ARG A 146 10.66 -5.88 11.81
C ARG A 146 10.93 -5.99 10.31
N PHE A 147 10.77 -7.19 9.73
CA PHE A 147 10.94 -7.47 8.30
C PHE A 147 9.63 -7.44 7.49
N ARG A 148 8.49 -7.26 8.16
CA ARG A 148 7.22 -7.04 7.47
C ARG A 148 7.28 -5.67 6.79
N ARG A 149 7.04 -5.64 5.48
CA ARG A 149 6.95 -4.40 4.70
C ARG A 149 5.65 -4.43 3.90
N GLN A 150 5.05 -3.27 3.68
CA GLN A 150 3.90 -3.16 2.79
C GLN A 150 4.34 -3.47 1.36
N SER A 151 3.53 -4.23 0.64
CA SER A 151 3.84 -4.70 -0.72
C SER A 151 4.08 -3.51 -1.67
N TRP A 152 3.36 -2.40 -1.47
CA TRP A 152 3.55 -1.18 -2.25
C TRP A 152 4.94 -0.56 -2.08
N ARG A 153 5.52 -0.60 -0.88
CA ARG A 153 6.88 -0.06 -0.64
C ARG A 153 7.93 -0.85 -1.41
N ILE A 154 7.76 -2.16 -1.50
CA ILE A 154 8.68 -3.03 -2.25
C ILE A 154 8.58 -2.74 -3.74
N ARG A 155 7.34 -2.63 -4.27
CA ARG A 155 7.11 -2.25 -5.68
C ARG A 155 7.67 -0.85 -5.98
N ALA A 156 7.48 0.11 -5.07
CA ALA A 156 8.02 1.46 -5.20
C ALA A 156 9.56 1.48 -5.23
N GLU A 157 10.22 0.75 -4.33
CA GLU A 157 11.69 0.62 -4.31
C GLU A 157 12.21 -0.04 -5.60
N GLN A 158 11.48 -1.01 -6.17
CA GLN A 158 11.82 -1.62 -7.45
C GLN A 158 11.58 -0.67 -8.63
N ALA A 159 10.52 0.14 -8.57
CA ALA A 159 10.20 1.11 -9.60
C ALA A 159 11.16 2.31 -9.60
N GLN A 160 11.80 2.66 -8.48
CA GLN A 160 12.70 3.83 -8.39
C GLN A 160 13.76 3.89 -9.50
N THR A 161 14.30 2.75 -9.94
CA THR A 161 15.29 2.71 -11.03
C THR A 161 14.72 2.99 -12.42
N SER A 162 13.40 2.87 -12.58
CA SER A 162 12.68 3.04 -13.84
C SER A 162 11.75 4.26 -13.86
N ILE A 163 11.70 5.08 -12.79
CA ILE A 163 10.93 6.33 -12.79
C ILE A 163 11.58 7.31 -13.77
N TRP A 164 10.76 7.84 -14.68
CA TRP A 164 11.13 8.92 -15.58
C TRP A 164 10.65 10.27 -15.05
N GLU A 165 9.41 10.32 -14.58
CA GLU A 165 8.76 11.52 -14.07
C GLU A 165 8.14 11.23 -12.69
N HIS A 166 8.40 12.11 -11.73
CA HIS A 166 7.83 12.00 -10.40
C HIS A 166 6.49 12.72 -10.38
N GLY A 167 5.46 12.03 -9.89
CA GLY A 167 4.20 12.67 -9.52
C GLY A 167 4.35 13.41 -8.19
N ILE A 168 3.24 13.95 -7.69
CA ILE A 168 3.18 14.70 -6.43
C ILE A 168 3.63 13.90 -5.19
#